data_AF-A0A0M8ZS28-F1
#
_entry.id   AF-A0A0M8ZS28-F1
#
_cell.length_a   1.000
_cell.length_b   1.000
_cell.length_c   1.000
_cell.angle_alpha   90.00
_cell.angle_beta   90.00
_cell.angle_gamma   90.00
#
_symmetry.space_group_name_H-M   'P 1'
#
loop_
_entity.id
_entity.type
_entity.pdbx_description
1 polymer ?
#
loop_
_entity_poly.entity_id
_entity_poly.type
_entity_poly.pdbx_seq_one_letter_code
_entity_poly.pdbx_strand_id
1 'polypeptide(L)' 'RPEIANRTGVVFHQDNARSLITRQKLLELGWDVLSHPPYSLDLAPSDFHLFRSLQNSLTEKTSTLWSRQKIT' A
#
# COMPACT_ATOMS: atom_id res chain seq x y z
N ARG A 1 35.82 2.77 7.80
CA ARG A 1 34.92 1.61 8.00
C ARG A 1 33.81 2.06 8.95
N PRO A 2 32.67 2.60 8.49
CA PRO A 2 31.55 2.87 9.37
C PRO A 2 30.76 1.56 9.51
N GLU A 3 30.80 0.89 10.67
CA GLU A 3 29.94 1.16 11.83
C GLU A 3 28.47 0.87 11.50
N ILE A 4 28.13 -0.38 11.79
CA ILE A 4 26.88 -1.08 11.51
C ILE A 4 25.82 -0.44 12.40
N ALA A 5 25.14 0.58 11.86
CA ALA A 5 23.95 1.15 12.48
C ALA A 5 22.95 0.02 12.73
N ASN A 6 22.41 -0.02 13.96
CA ASN A 6 21.29 -0.83 14.39
C ASN A 6 20.18 -0.85 13.33
N ARG A 7 20.21 -1.79 12.39
CA ARG A 7 19.14 -1.98 11.40
C ARG A 7 18.13 -2.92 12.02
N THR A 8 17.14 -2.37 12.72
CA THR A 8 15.81 -2.99 12.73
C THR A 8 15.40 -3.13 11.25
N GLY A 9 15.47 -4.35 10.72
CA GLY A 9 15.29 -4.61 9.30
C GLY A 9 13.94 -4.09 8.82
N VAL A 10 13.94 -3.29 7.75
CA VAL A 10 12.70 -2.84 7.11
C VAL A 10 12.22 -3.96 6.19
N VAL A 11 11.02 -4.48 6.47
CA VAL A 11 10.36 -5.48 5.63
C VAL A 11 9.35 -4.77 4.74
N PHE A 12 9.51 -4.93 3.43
CA PHE A 12 8.64 -4.33 2.44
C PHE A 12 7.58 -5.34 1.95
N HIS A 13 6.30 -5.00 2.12
CA HIS A 13 5.17 -5.80 1.67
C HIS A 13 4.46 -5.10 0.50
N GLN A 14 4.44 -5.74 -0.66
CA GLN A 14 3.71 -5.28 -1.85
C GLN A 14 3.12 -6.49 -2.58
N ASP A 15 1.88 -6.34 -3.05
CA ASP A 15 1.20 -7.34 -3.86
C ASP A 15 1.94 -7.62 -5.19
N ASN A 16 1.62 -8.74 -5.83
CA ASN A 16 2.34 -9.41 -6.92
C ASN A 16 2.59 -8.54 -8.20
N ALA A 17 2.09 -7.31 -8.28
CA ALA A 17 2.40 -6.35 -9.33
C ALA A 17 3.80 -5.71 -9.13
N ARG A 18 4.86 -6.50 -9.27
CA ARG A 18 6.25 -6.04 -9.08
C ARG A 18 6.89 -5.62 -10.40
N SER A 19 7.25 -4.35 -10.51
CA SER A 19 8.18 -3.88 -11.54
C SER A 19 9.61 -4.32 -11.21
N LEU A 20 10.37 -4.75 -12.22
CA LEU A 20 11.79 -5.11 -12.09
C LEU A 20 12.62 -3.94 -11.53
N ILE A 21 12.27 -2.71 -11.91
CA ILE A 21 12.95 -1.48 -11.45
C ILE A 21 12.75 -1.30 -9.94
N THR A 22 11.55 -1.58 -9.44
CA THR A 22 11.24 -1.47 -8.00
C THR A 22 12.02 -2.49 -7.19
N ARG A 23 12.16 -3.72 -7.69
CA ARG A 23 12.96 -4.76 -7.03
C ARG A 23 14.43 -4.36 -6.92
N GLN A 24 15.01 -3.82 -7.98
CA GLN A 24 16.42 -3.41 -7.98
C GLN A 24 16.70 -2.33 -6.92
N LYS A 25 15.82 -1.33 -6.82
CA LYS A 25 15.94 -0.25 -5.82
C LYS A 25 15.77 -0.75 -4.38
N LEU A 26 14.87 -1.71 -4.14
CA LEU A 26 14.68 -2.27 -2.80
C LEU A 26 15.92 -3.04 -2.31
N LEU A 27 16.60 -3.75 -3.22
CA LEU A 27 17.88 -4.40 -2.92
C LEU A 27 18.99 -3.39 -2.63
N GLU A 28 19.07 -2.28 -3.39
CA GLU A 28 20.02 -1.18 -3.13
C GLU A 28 19.80 -0.54 -1.76
N LEU A 29 18.54 -0.43 -1.32
CA LEU A 29 18.18 0.08 0.00
C LEU A 29 18.41 -0.94 1.14
N GLY A 30 18.70 -2.20 0.80
CA GLY A 30 18.87 -3.29 1.76
C GLY A 30 17.57 -3.66 2.47
N TRP A 31 16.43 -3.55 1.78
CA TRP A 31 15.12 -3.89 2.32
C TRP A 31 14.76 -5.32 1.94
N ASP A 32 14.33 -6.09 2.94
CA ASP A 32 13.89 -7.46 2.70
C ASP A 32 12.50 -7.45 2.08
N VAL A 33 12.39 -8.10 0.91
CA VAL A 33 11.13 -8.20 0.18
C VAL A 33 10.45 -9.51 0.54
N LEU A 34 9.33 -9.43 1.25
CA LEU A 34 8.55 -10.62 1.61
C LEU A 34 8.00 -11.29 0.33
N SER A 35 8.15 -12.61 0.16
CA SER A 35 7.49 -13.31 -0.94
C SER A 35 5.99 -13.36 -0.67
N HIS A 36 5.18 -12.97 -1.67
CA HIS A 36 3.73 -13.03 -1.57
C HIS A 36 3.20 -14.04 -2.59
N PRO A 37 2.28 -14.95 -2.22
CA PRO A 37 1.61 -15.81 -3.18
C PRO A 37 0.83 -14.99 -4.22
N PRO A 38 0.69 -15.49 -5.47
CA PRO A 38 -0.12 -14.83 -6.48
C PRO A 38 -1.58 -14.67 -6.00
N TYR A 39 -2.14 -13.47 -6.13
CA TYR A 39 -3.56 -13.16 -5.94
C TYR A 39 -4.14 -13.51 -4.56
N SER A 40 -3.44 -13.15 -3.49
CA SER A 40 -4.02 -13.14 -2.15
C SER A 40 -4.53 -11.74 -1.79
N LEU A 41 -5.67 -11.37 -2.36
CA LEU A 41 -6.32 -10.06 -2.16
C LEU A 41 -6.74 -9.81 -0.70
N ASP A 42 -6.96 -10.87 0.08
CA ASP A 42 -7.30 -10.78 1.51
C ASP A 42 -6.09 -10.62 2.44
N LEU A 43 -4.86 -10.73 1.91
CA LEU A 43 -3.65 -10.75 2.73
C LEU A 43 -2.84 -9.45 2.70
N ALA A 44 -3.17 -8.50 1.82
CA ALA A 44 -2.53 -7.20 1.80
C ALA A 44 -3.26 -6.25 2.78
N PRO A 45 -2.63 -5.82 3.89
CA PRO A 45 -3.26 -4.94 4.86
C PRO A 45 -3.75 -3.62 4.26
N SER A 46 -3.10 -3.16 3.18
CA SER A 46 -3.50 -1.96 2.41
C SER A 46 -4.88 -2.11 1.77
N ASP A 47 -5.17 -3.26 1.18
CA ASP A 47 -6.37 -3.51 0.38
C ASP A 47 -7.61 -3.59 1.26
N PHE A 48 -7.48 -4.25 2.41
CA PHE A 48 -8.60 -4.38 3.35
C PHE A 48 -8.86 -3.12 4.18
N HIS A 49 -7.83 -2.45 4.69
CA HIS A 49 -8.01 -1.33 5.62
C HIS A 49 -7.98 0.04 4.92
N LEU A 50 -6.91 0.34 4.18
CA LEU A 50 -6.70 1.68 3.62
C LEU A 50 -7.65 1.96 2.46
N PHE A 51 -7.69 1.07 1.47
CA PHE A 51 -8.52 1.27 0.29
C PHE A 51 -10.01 1.20 0.60
N ARG A 52 -10.44 0.32 1.52
CA ARG A 52 -11.82 0.28 2.02
C ARG A 52 -12.20 1.58 2.74
N SER A 53 -11.35 2.09 3.62
CA SER A 53 -11.62 3.36 4.32
C SER A 53 -11.69 4.53 3.33
N LEU A 54 -10.83 4.54 2.31
CA LEU A 54 -10.84 5.56 1.27
C LEU A 54 -12.13 5.50 0.45
N GLN A 55 -12.55 4.30 0.01
CA GLN A 55 -13.81 4.11 -0.71
C GLN A 55 -15.00 4.62 0.10
N ASN A 56 -15.06 4.32 1.39
CA ASN A 56 -16.14 4.81 2.27
C ASN A 56 -16.17 6.35 2.31
N SER A 57 -15.01 6.99 2.53
CA SER A 57 -14.92 8.46 2.56
C SER A 57 -15.31 9.11 1.22
N LEU A 58 -14.95 8.49 0.10
CA LEU A 58 -15.30 8.98 -1.23
C LEU A 58 -16.80 8.82 -1.52
N THR A 59 -17.41 7.72 -1.09
CA THR A 59 -18.85 7.48 -1.22
C THR A 59 -19.67 8.48 -0.40
N GLU A 60 -19.22 8.83 0.81
CA GLU A 60 -19.86 9.87 1.64
C GLU A 60 -19.80 11.26 0.97
N LYS A 61 -18.64 11.62 0.41
CA LYS A 61 -18.45 12.92 -0.27
C LYS A 61 -19.28 13.04 -1.55
N THR A 62 -19.32 11.99 -2.35
CA THR A 62 -20.12 11.99 -3.58
C THR A 62 -21.62 12.02 -3.28
N SER A 63 -22.07 11.31 -2.23
CA SER A 63 -23.47 11.33 -1.79
C SER A 63 -23.87 12.71 -1.25
N THR A 64 -23.01 13.36 -0.46
CA THR A 64 -23.27 14.69 0.09
C THR A 64 -23.29 15.78 -0.99
N LEU A 65 -22.38 15.74 -1.95
CA LEU A 65 -22.38 16.66 -3.09
C LEU A 65 -23.64 16.50 -3.96
N TRP A 66 -24.06 15.27 -4.25
CA TRP A 66 -25.30 15.01 -4.98
C TRP A 66 -26.54 15.51 -4.24
N SER A 67 -26.57 15.35 -2.90
CA SER A 67 -27.68 15.87 -2.08
C SER A 67 -27.70 17.41 -2.02
N ARG A 68 -26.54 18.07 -2.01
CA ARG A 68 -26.44 19.54 -2.09
C ARG A 68 -26.88 20.08 -3.45
N GLN A 69 -26.51 19.41 -4.54
CA GLN A 69 -26.87 19.83 -5.90
C GLN A 69 -28.38 19.62 -6.21
N LYS A 70 -29.06 18.71 -5.50
CA LYS A 70 -30.52 18.49 -5.64
C LYS A 70 -31.40 19.47 -4.85
N ILE A 71 -30.83 20.17 -3.86
CA ILE A 71 -31.55 21.13 -3.00
C ILE A 71 -31.41 22.57 -3.55
N THR A 72 -30.59 22.77 -4.58
CA THR A 72 -30.44 24.04 -5.32
C THR A 72 -31.12 23.90 -6.68
#